data_AF-D5ZPB1-F1
#
_entry.id   AF-D5ZPB1-F1
#
_cell.length_a   1.000
_cell.length_b   1.000
_cell.length_c   1.000
_cell.angle_alpha   90.00
_cell.angle_beta   90.00
_cell.angle_gamma   90.00
#
_symmetry.space_group_name_H-M   'P 1'
#
loop_
_entity.id
_entity.type
_entity.pdbx_description
1 polymer ?
#
loop_
_entity_poly.entity_id
_entity_poly.type
_entity_poly.pdbx_seq_one_letter_code
_entity_poly.pdbx_strand_id
1 'polypeptide(L)'
;MLKDTVNSCMEYRILGLAAEAAFFTLLSVPPLLLSLIGLLGYVDAWTGADTIQSVQRNLLDASRTVLSDRGVKEIAEPILRDVTKGGRPDVISLGFLIAVWSGSRAVNVFIDTITVMYGLDGVRGIVKTRLLAFLLFIVALLIGSVALPLMVAGPDAVVRIVPWSTTLVQILYWPVVILLSVAFLTTLYHVSVPVRSPWIEDVPGALVALAMWVLGSFLLRLYLTSTVEGPTIYGSLAAPVAVLLWIGVSAFAVLVGAAVNAAIDRVWPAAATAAAREANERVRQAQVAEYVARTAAAADEADPDMPAEFPERWSRFLPPEDVTARLRAHHAKSTHPKNGEEPPDEEQ
;
A
#
# COMPACT_ATOMS: atom_id res chain seq x y z
N MET A 1 10.55 -20.60 -5.35
CA MET A 1 9.89 -19.96 -4.17
C MET A 1 10.51 -18.62 -3.83
N LEU A 2 11.59 -18.54 -3.04
CA LEU A 2 12.12 -17.26 -2.55
C LEU A 2 12.60 -16.31 -3.67
N LYS A 3 13.26 -16.86 -4.70
CA LYS A 3 13.66 -16.12 -5.90
C LYS A 3 12.45 -15.63 -6.71
N ASP A 4 11.39 -16.41 -6.78
CA ASP A 4 10.16 -16.07 -7.52
C ASP A 4 9.34 -15.00 -6.79
N THR A 5 9.30 -15.06 -5.46
CA THR A 5 8.73 -14.00 -4.61
C THR A 5 9.49 -12.70 -4.79
N VAL A 6 10.83 -12.71 -4.72
CA VAL A 6 11.67 -11.52 -4.91
C VAL A 6 11.51 -10.93 -6.32
N ASN A 7 11.51 -11.78 -7.35
CA ASN A 7 11.28 -11.34 -8.73
C ASN A 7 9.88 -10.75 -8.89
N SER A 8 8.84 -11.38 -8.34
CA SER A 8 7.48 -10.83 -8.33
C SER A 8 7.44 -9.47 -7.61
N CYS A 9 8.15 -9.32 -6.49
CA CYS A 9 8.22 -8.05 -5.76
C CYS A 9 8.82 -6.92 -6.58
N MET A 10 9.84 -7.21 -7.38
CA MET A 10 10.47 -6.24 -8.27
C MET A 10 9.61 -5.96 -9.51
N GLU A 11 9.03 -7.00 -10.10
CA GLU A 11 8.20 -6.93 -11.31
C GLU A 11 6.94 -6.10 -11.07
N TYR A 12 6.28 -6.26 -9.92
CA TYR A 12 5.09 -5.49 -9.57
C TYR A 12 5.38 -4.12 -8.93
N ARG A 13 6.65 -3.68 -8.89
CA ARG A 13 7.04 -2.40 -8.24
C ARG A 13 6.44 -2.26 -6.84
N ILE A 14 6.47 -3.32 -6.03
CA ILE A 14 5.78 -3.37 -4.72
C ILE A 14 6.16 -2.19 -3.83
N LEU A 15 7.41 -1.74 -3.86
CA LEU A 15 7.86 -0.55 -3.12
C LEU A 15 7.11 0.72 -3.51
N GLY A 16 6.83 0.89 -4.82
CA GLY A 16 6.05 2.02 -5.32
C GLY A 16 4.57 1.95 -4.89
N LEU A 17 3.98 0.76 -4.94
CA LEU A 17 2.59 0.54 -4.49
C LEU A 17 2.46 0.69 -2.97
N ALA A 18 3.45 0.22 -2.20
CA ALA A 18 3.53 0.44 -0.76
C ALA A 18 3.63 1.95 -0.44
N ALA A 19 4.45 2.70 -1.19
CA ALA A 19 4.53 4.15 -1.04
C ALA A 19 3.21 4.86 -1.40
N GLU A 20 2.50 4.41 -2.44
CA GLU A 20 1.18 4.94 -2.80
C GLU A 20 0.17 4.68 -1.65
N ALA A 21 0.09 3.46 -1.15
CA ALA A 21 -0.78 3.10 -0.04
C ALA A 21 -0.44 3.91 1.23
N ALA A 22 0.85 4.11 1.52
CA ALA A 22 1.30 4.86 2.67
C ALA A 22 0.97 6.35 2.57
N PHE A 23 1.16 6.96 1.39
CA PHE A 23 0.79 8.35 1.13
C PHE A 23 -0.70 8.59 1.37
N PHE A 24 -1.57 7.77 0.77
CA PHE A 24 -3.02 7.90 0.93
C PHE A 24 -3.49 7.57 2.34
N THR A 25 -2.83 6.65 3.04
CA THR A 25 -3.11 6.38 4.46
C THR A 25 -2.75 7.59 5.30
N LEU A 26 -1.53 8.14 5.16
CA LEU A 26 -1.09 9.30 5.92
C LEU A 26 -2.00 10.52 5.69
N LEU A 27 -2.41 10.76 4.44
CA LEU A 27 -3.33 11.86 4.09
C LEU A 27 -4.70 11.72 4.77
N SER A 28 -5.15 10.48 5.05
CA SER A 28 -6.43 10.23 5.72
C SER A 28 -6.40 10.42 7.24
N VAL A 29 -5.25 10.27 7.89
CA VAL A 29 -5.17 10.22 9.36
C VAL A 29 -5.61 11.54 10.02
N PRO A 30 -5.05 12.73 9.68
CA PRO A 30 -5.41 13.96 10.38
C PRO A 30 -6.91 14.30 10.28
N PRO A 31 -7.55 14.28 9.09
CA PRO A 31 -8.97 14.61 9.03
C PRO A 31 -9.86 13.55 9.70
N LEU A 32 -9.49 12.26 9.73
CA LEU A 32 -10.23 11.24 10.51
C LEU A 32 -10.20 11.53 12.00
N LEU A 33 -9.01 11.86 12.54
CA LEU A 33 -8.86 12.16 13.96
C LEU A 33 -9.66 13.40 14.35
N LEU A 34 -9.64 14.44 13.51
CA LEU A 34 -10.46 15.63 13.72
C LEU A 34 -11.96 15.33 13.61
N SER A 35 -12.37 14.48 12.67
CA SER A 35 -13.78 14.08 12.51
C SER A 35 -14.29 13.27 13.69
N LEU A 36 -13.46 12.36 14.21
CA LEU A 36 -13.77 11.58 15.41
C LEU A 36 -13.96 12.49 16.62
N ILE A 37 -13.11 13.50 16.79
CA ILE A 37 -13.24 14.48 17.88
C ILE A 37 -14.46 15.37 17.69
N GLY A 38 -14.73 15.84 16.47
CA GLY A 38 -15.95 16.60 16.17
C GLY A 38 -17.21 15.80 16.51
N LEU A 39 -17.22 14.50 16.17
CA LEU A 39 -18.31 13.59 16.51
C LEU A 39 -18.44 13.40 18.02
N LEU A 40 -17.34 13.15 18.74
CA LEU A 40 -17.33 13.06 20.20
C LEU A 40 -17.77 14.38 20.86
N GLY A 41 -17.40 15.52 20.26
CA GLY A 41 -17.90 16.88 20.54
C GLY A 41 -19.41 16.91 20.68
N TYR A 42 -20.07 16.38 19.66
CA TYR A 42 -21.52 16.32 19.56
C TYR A 42 -22.14 15.30 20.52
N VAL A 43 -21.50 14.12 20.68
CA VAL A 43 -21.98 13.09 21.61
C VAL A 43 -21.89 13.58 23.06
N ASP A 44 -20.79 14.21 23.47
CA ASP A 44 -20.63 14.70 24.85
C ASP A 44 -21.59 15.83 25.19
N ALA A 45 -21.91 16.70 24.21
CA ALA A 45 -22.96 17.71 24.38
C ALA A 45 -24.34 17.07 24.63
N TRP A 46 -24.55 15.84 24.16
CA TRP A 46 -25.78 15.09 24.35
C TRP A 46 -25.76 14.18 25.59
N THR A 47 -24.60 13.60 25.95
CA THR A 47 -24.45 12.61 27.03
C THR A 47 -23.87 13.17 28.32
N GLY A 48 -23.20 14.32 28.30
CA GLY A 48 -22.57 14.98 29.47
C GLY A 48 -21.44 14.18 30.11
N ALA A 49 -20.65 13.44 29.33
CA ALA A 49 -19.73 12.41 29.81
C ALA A 49 -18.27 12.90 30.04
N ASP A 50 -17.97 14.20 29.90
CA ASP A 50 -16.63 14.82 30.05
C ASP A 50 -15.49 14.07 29.31
N THR A 51 -15.83 13.25 28.32
CA THR A 51 -14.91 12.29 27.70
C THR A 51 -14.01 12.97 26.67
N ILE A 52 -14.44 14.10 26.12
CA ILE A 52 -13.69 14.89 25.12
C ILE A 52 -12.35 15.34 25.66
N GLN A 53 -12.29 15.78 26.93
CA GLN A 53 -11.09 16.40 27.47
C GLN A 53 -9.93 15.40 27.56
N SER A 54 -10.23 14.13 27.85
CA SER A 54 -9.23 13.06 27.86
C SER A 54 -8.74 12.72 26.45
N VAL A 55 -9.65 12.64 25.47
CA VAL A 55 -9.31 12.34 24.08
C VAL A 55 -8.51 13.47 23.45
N GLN A 56 -8.88 14.72 23.72
CA GLN A 56 -8.17 15.91 23.26
C GLN A 56 -6.74 15.98 23.82
N ARG A 57 -6.56 15.69 25.12
CA ARG A 57 -5.22 15.62 25.74
C ARG A 57 -4.37 14.54 25.08
N ASN A 58 -4.89 13.32 24.95
CA ASN A 58 -4.17 12.22 24.31
C ASN A 58 -3.79 12.53 22.86
N LEU A 59 -4.66 13.19 22.10
CA LEU A 59 -4.33 13.58 20.73
C LEU A 59 -3.29 14.70 20.67
N LEU A 60 -3.36 15.69 21.55
CA LEU A 60 -2.33 16.74 21.60
C LEU A 60 -0.98 16.15 22.00
N ASP A 61 -0.96 15.23 22.95
CA ASP A 61 0.27 14.53 23.35
C ASP A 61 0.80 13.66 22.20
N ALA A 62 -0.06 12.92 21.50
CA ALA A 62 0.33 12.21 20.28
C ALA A 62 0.84 13.17 19.19
N SER A 63 0.19 14.33 19.01
CA SER A 63 0.60 15.34 18.03
C SER A 63 1.96 15.95 18.36
N ARG A 64 2.32 16.09 19.65
CA ARG A 64 3.67 16.53 20.08
C ARG A 64 4.76 15.52 19.76
N THR A 65 4.42 14.24 19.61
CA THR A 65 5.38 13.23 19.13
C THR A 65 5.58 13.29 17.61
N VAL A 66 4.63 13.87 16.86
CA VAL A 66 4.61 13.86 15.39
C VAL A 66 4.86 15.24 14.76
N LEU A 67 4.55 16.34 15.45
CA LEU A 67 4.73 17.71 14.97
C LEU A 67 5.70 18.45 15.90
N SER A 68 6.34 19.49 15.38
CA SER A 68 7.08 20.43 16.24
C SER A 68 6.14 21.18 17.17
N ASP A 69 6.67 21.70 18.28
CA ASP A 69 5.92 22.55 19.21
C ASP A 69 5.20 23.71 18.50
N ARG A 70 5.83 24.26 17.45
CA ARG A 70 5.24 25.28 16.59
C ARG A 70 4.05 24.74 15.80
N GLY A 71 4.19 23.59 15.13
CA GLY A 71 3.09 22.95 14.41
C GLY A 71 1.93 22.57 15.34
N VAL A 72 2.23 22.13 16.57
CA VAL A 72 1.18 21.84 17.56
C VAL A 72 0.45 23.12 17.97
N LYS A 73 1.16 24.17 18.37
CA LYS A 73 0.54 25.42 18.86
C LYS A 73 -0.11 26.27 17.78
N GLU A 74 0.47 26.32 16.59
CA GLU A 74 -0.01 27.19 15.50
C GLU A 74 -1.01 26.48 14.56
N ILE A 75 -1.04 25.13 14.53
CA ILE A 75 -1.90 24.37 13.61
C ILE A 75 -2.82 23.41 14.37
N ALA A 76 -2.28 22.45 15.14
CA ALA A 76 -3.09 21.41 15.75
C ALA A 76 -4.04 21.93 16.84
N GLU A 77 -3.54 22.74 17.78
CA GLU A 77 -4.32 23.32 18.89
C GLU A 77 -5.48 24.22 18.41
N PRO A 78 -5.27 25.18 17.48
CA PRO A 78 -6.35 25.99 16.93
C PRO A 78 -7.42 25.14 16.23
N ILE A 79 -7.02 24.19 15.38
CA ILE A 79 -7.97 23.32 14.67
C ILE A 79 -8.77 22.47 15.67
N LEU A 80 -8.12 21.89 16.67
CA LEU A 80 -8.78 21.10 17.72
C LEU A 80 -9.77 21.93 18.52
N ARG A 81 -9.40 23.16 18.86
CA ARG A 81 -10.26 24.11 19.57
C ARG A 81 -11.46 24.53 18.72
N ASP A 82 -11.27 24.77 17.44
CA ASP A 82 -12.34 25.17 16.53
C ASP A 82 -13.34 24.03 16.28
N VAL A 83 -12.84 22.79 16.18
CA VAL A 83 -13.66 21.59 16.04
C VAL A 83 -14.48 21.31 17.31
N THR A 84 -13.89 21.47 18.50
CA THR A 84 -14.56 21.19 19.78
C THR A 84 -15.53 22.29 20.22
N LYS A 85 -15.31 23.55 19.83
CA LYS A 85 -16.21 24.68 20.18
C LYS A 85 -17.38 24.87 19.22
N GLY A 86 -17.68 23.87 18.38
CA GLY A 86 -18.82 23.90 17.46
C GLY A 86 -18.62 24.79 16.22
N GLY A 87 -17.36 25.10 15.87
CA GLY A 87 -17.08 26.17 14.93
C GLY A 87 -17.53 25.91 13.50
N ARG A 88 -17.38 24.69 12.95
CA ARG A 88 -17.47 24.47 11.50
C ARG A 88 -17.83 23.01 11.10
N PRO A 89 -19.10 22.59 11.22
CA PRO A 89 -19.53 21.25 10.80
C PRO A 89 -19.31 20.99 9.29
N ASP A 90 -19.29 22.07 8.49
CA ASP A 90 -18.91 22.09 7.08
C ASP A 90 -17.49 21.56 6.84
N VAL A 91 -16.52 22.08 7.60
CA VAL A 91 -15.10 21.69 7.48
C VAL A 91 -14.87 20.29 7.98
N ILE A 92 -15.51 19.91 9.09
CA ILE A 92 -15.39 18.55 9.66
C ILE A 92 -15.93 17.53 8.66
N SER A 93 -17.11 17.78 8.09
CA SER A 93 -17.72 16.89 7.11
C SER A 93 -16.91 16.78 5.82
N LEU A 94 -16.39 17.91 5.32
CA LEU A 94 -15.52 17.91 4.13
C LEU A 94 -14.20 17.17 4.39
N GLY A 95 -13.56 17.42 5.53
CA GLY A 95 -12.35 16.72 5.95
C GLY A 95 -12.58 15.21 6.08
N PHE A 96 -13.69 14.80 6.69
CA PHE A 96 -14.10 13.40 6.77
C PHE A 96 -14.23 12.77 5.39
N LEU A 97 -14.94 13.42 4.45
CA LEU A 97 -15.11 12.90 3.09
C LEU A 97 -13.77 12.73 2.36
N ILE A 98 -12.87 13.71 2.48
CA ILE A 98 -11.52 13.64 1.90
C ILE A 98 -10.73 12.48 2.50
N ALA A 99 -10.79 12.31 3.82
CA ALA A 99 -10.06 11.23 4.46
C ALA A 99 -10.64 9.84 4.16
N VAL A 100 -11.96 9.71 4.09
CA VAL A 100 -12.61 8.46 3.68
C VAL A 100 -12.26 8.11 2.25
N TRP A 101 -12.27 9.11 1.36
CA TRP A 101 -11.83 8.93 -0.02
C TRP A 101 -10.36 8.46 -0.08
N SER A 102 -9.47 9.18 0.60
CA SER A 102 -8.04 8.89 0.65
C SER A 102 -7.76 7.50 1.24
N GLY A 103 -8.35 7.18 2.39
CA GLY A 103 -8.18 5.89 3.03
C GLY A 103 -8.74 4.74 2.22
N SER A 104 -9.93 4.90 1.59
CA SER A 104 -10.45 3.89 0.66
C SER A 104 -9.52 3.68 -0.54
N ARG A 105 -8.81 4.73 -0.97
CA ARG A 105 -7.84 4.64 -2.04
C ARG A 105 -6.61 3.84 -1.61
N ALA A 106 -6.10 4.02 -0.40
CA ALA A 106 -5.03 3.18 0.16
C ALA A 106 -5.45 1.70 0.21
N VAL A 107 -6.67 1.40 0.69
CA VAL A 107 -7.19 0.03 0.72
C VAL A 107 -7.34 -0.55 -0.69
N ASN A 108 -7.76 0.26 -1.66
CA ASN A 108 -7.84 -0.17 -3.05
C ASN A 108 -6.48 -0.56 -3.63
N VAL A 109 -5.40 0.12 -3.25
CA VAL A 109 -4.04 -0.27 -3.69
C VAL A 109 -3.73 -1.68 -3.22
N PHE A 110 -4.04 -2.04 -1.97
CA PHE A 110 -3.86 -3.41 -1.50
C PHE A 110 -4.72 -4.41 -2.30
N ILE A 111 -6.03 -4.18 -2.41
CA ILE A 111 -6.95 -5.11 -3.10
C ILE A 111 -6.52 -5.34 -4.54
N ASP A 112 -6.24 -4.27 -5.27
CA ASP A 112 -5.89 -4.32 -6.68
C ASP A 112 -4.55 -5.04 -6.88
N THR A 113 -3.54 -4.68 -6.07
CA THR A 113 -2.21 -5.31 -6.11
C THR A 113 -2.30 -6.80 -5.81
N ILE A 114 -3.03 -7.19 -4.76
CA ILE A 114 -3.24 -8.60 -4.41
C ILE A 114 -3.92 -9.33 -5.56
N THR A 115 -4.99 -8.75 -6.13
CA THR A 115 -5.73 -9.34 -7.26
C THR A 115 -4.83 -9.57 -8.48
N VAL A 116 -3.98 -8.58 -8.80
CA VAL A 116 -3.01 -8.65 -9.90
C VAL A 116 -1.94 -9.72 -9.64
N MET A 117 -1.43 -9.86 -8.41
CA MET A 117 -0.45 -10.89 -8.05
C MET A 117 -0.99 -12.31 -8.30
N TYR A 118 -2.29 -12.51 -8.06
CA TYR A 118 -2.99 -13.77 -8.35
C TYR A 118 -3.32 -13.97 -9.85
N GLY A 119 -3.10 -12.96 -10.70
CA GLY A 119 -3.42 -13.01 -12.15
C GLY A 119 -4.92 -12.88 -12.44
N LEU A 120 -5.67 -12.26 -11.54
CA LEU A 120 -7.12 -12.13 -11.61
C LEU A 120 -7.57 -10.67 -11.82
N ASP A 121 -6.69 -9.86 -12.41
CA ASP A 121 -6.97 -8.49 -12.79
C ASP A 121 -8.17 -8.43 -13.76
N GLY A 122 -9.03 -7.42 -13.58
CA GLY A 122 -10.23 -7.23 -14.39
C GLY A 122 -11.44 -8.11 -14.01
N VAL A 123 -11.28 -9.23 -13.32
CA VAL A 123 -12.36 -10.19 -13.01
C VAL A 123 -13.52 -9.56 -12.22
N ARG A 124 -13.20 -8.71 -11.22
CA ARG A 124 -14.21 -8.08 -10.36
C ARG A 124 -14.84 -6.82 -10.99
N GLY A 125 -14.14 -6.16 -11.91
CA GLY A 125 -14.50 -4.86 -12.46
C GLY A 125 -14.25 -3.69 -11.49
N ILE A 126 -14.01 -2.49 -12.05
CA ILE A 126 -13.52 -1.31 -11.32
C ILE A 126 -14.49 -0.87 -10.21
N VAL A 127 -15.79 -0.83 -10.49
CA VAL A 127 -16.81 -0.34 -9.55
C VAL A 127 -16.92 -1.25 -8.32
N LYS A 128 -16.97 -2.56 -8.51
CA LYS A 128 -17.06 -3.52 -7.41
C LYS A 128 -15.78 -3.53 -6.57
N THR A 129 -14.61 -3.41 -7.20
CA THR A 129 -13.34 -3.27 -6.47
C THR A 129 -13.31 -2.00 -5.63
N ARG A 130 -13.78 -0.87 -6.17
CA ARG A 130 -13.86 0.39 -5.41
C ARG A 130 -14.86 0.34 -4.25
N LEU A 131 -16.03 -0.26 -4.46
CA LEU A 131 -17.01 -0.44 -3.39
C LEU A 131 -16.48 -1.34 -2.27
N LEU A 132 -15.76 -2.41 -2.63
CA LEU A 132 -15.11 -3.29 -1.67
C LEU A 132 -14.03 -2.56 -0.88
N ALA A 133 -13.19 -1.77 -1.55
CA ALA A 133 -12.15 -0.97 -0.90
C ALA A 133 -12.75 0.01 0.11
N PHE A 134 -13.84 0.68 -0.26
CA PHE A 134 -14.58 1.56 0.63
C PHE A 134 -15.14 0.79 1.83
N LEU A 135 -15.81 -0.35 1.62
CA LEU A 135 -16.38 -1.14 2.71
C LEU A 135 -15.31 -1.66 3.67
N LEU A 136 -14.22 -2.23 3.14
CA LEU A 136 -13.10 -2.72 3.95
C LEU A 136 -12.44 -1.58 4.71
N PHE A 137 -12.37 -0.38 4.14
CA PHE A 137 -11.86 0.79 4.85
C PHE A 137 -12.77 1.17 6.03
N ILE A 138 -14.09 1.20 5.86
CA ILE A 138 -15.03 1.46 6.96
C ILE A 138 -14.91 0.39 8.06
N VAL A 139 -14.83 -0.89 7.68
CA VAL A 139 -14.61 -1.98 8.64
C VAL A 139 -13.27 -1.83 9.37
N ALA A 140 -12.20 -1.49 8.65
CA ALA A 140 -10.89 -1.22 9.25
C ALA A 140 -10.92 -0.01 10.20
N LEU A 141 -11.70 1.03 9.91
CA LEU A 141 -11.92 2.16 10.83
C LEU A 141 -12.66 1.73 12.10
N LEU A 142 -13.71 0.91 11.98
CA LEU A 142 -14.46 0.41 13.13
C LEU A 142 -13.63 -0.52 14.01
N ILE A 143 -12.85 -1.42 13.40
CA ILE A 143 -11.93 -2.29 14.13
C ILE A 143 -10.80 -1.45 14.75
N GLY A 144 -10.21 -0.54 13.96
CA GLY A 144 -9.10 0.32 14.37
C GLY A 144 -9.46 1.28 15.51
N SER A 145 -10.68 1.79 15.57
CA SER A 145 -11.14 2.67 16.65
C SER A 145 -11.19 1.97 18.01
N VAL A 146 -11.31 0.63 18.04
CA VAL A 146 -11.27 -0.19 19.26
C VAL A 146 -9.87 -0.78 19.48
N ALA A 147 -9.27 -1.33 18.42
CA ALA A 147 -8.01 -2.06 18.51
C ALA A 147 -6.81 -1.15 18.77
N LEU A 148 -6.72 0.02 18.14
CA LEU A 148 -5.56 0.91 18.32
C LEU A 148 -5.48 1.46 19.76
N PRO A 149 -6.56 1.98 20.38
CA PRO A 149 -6.49 2.40 21.77
C PRO A 149 -6.14 1.25 22.71
N LEU A 150 -6.69 0.05 22.47
CA LEU A 150 -6.35 -1.14 23.26
C LEU A 150 -4.86 -1.46 23.16
N MET A 151 -4.32 -1.39 21.93
CA MET A 151 -2.92 -1.67 21.63
C MET A 151 -1.97 -0.65 22.28
N VAL A 152 -2.32 0.64 22.23
CA VAL A 152 -1.54 1.75 22.80
C VAL A 152 -1.62 1.79 24.32
N ALA A 153 -2.81 1.55 24.88
CA ALA A 153 -3.02 1.59 26.32
C ALA A 153 -2.35 0.41 27.04
N GLY A 154 -2.01 -0.65 26.31
CA GLY A 154 -1.28 -1.79 26.81
C GLY A 154 -2.12 -2.68 27.74
N PRO A 155 -1.55 -3.79 28.23
CA PRO A 155 -2.27 -4.71 29.10
C PRO A 155 -2.77 -4.05 30.39
N ASP A 156 -2.05 -3.05 30.91
CA ASP A 156 -2.39 -2.38 32.17
C ASP A 156 -3.71 -1.59 32.10
N ALA A 157 -4.09 -1.07 30.93
CA ALA A 157 -5.38 -0.43 30.74
C ALA A 157 -6.54 -1.42 30.66
N VAL A 158 -6.33 -2.59 30.06
CA VAL A 158 -7.31 -3.68 29.99
C VAL A 158 -7.60 -4.25 31.37
N VAL A 159 -6.56 -4.37 32.20
CA VAL A 159 -6.65 -4.81 33.59
C VAL A 159 -7.55 -3.90 34.44
N ARG A 160 -7.60 -2.59 34.16
CA ARG A 160 -8.50 -1.66 34.86
C ARG A 160 -9.98 -1.89 34.56
N ILE A 161 -10.29 -2.47 33.39
CA ILE A 161 -11.67 -2.74 32.94
C ILE A 161 -12.12 -4.15 33.39
N VAL A 162 -11.20 -5.11 33.45
CA VAL A 162 -11.46 -6.50 33.89
C VAL A 162 -10.56 -6.88 35.08
N PRO A 163 -10.96 -6.50 36.32
CA PRO A 163 -10.11 -6.66 37.51
C PRO A 163 -9.97 -8.10 38.02
N TRP A 164 -10.66 -9.08 37.44
CA TRP A 164 -10.71 -10.45 37.97
C TRP A 164 -9.54 -11.34 37.55
N SER A 165 -8.68 -10.92 36.61
CA SER A 165 -7.41 -11.62 36.39
C SER A 165 -6.36 -10.78 35.66
N THR A 166 -5.58 -10.03 36.44
CA THR A 166 -4.43 -9.26 35.95
C THR A 166 -3.42 -10.13 35.20
N THR A 167 -3.16 -11.33 35.73
CA THR A 167 -2.23 -12.31 35.16
C THR A 167 -2.74 -12.91 33.85
N LEU A 168 -4.02 -13.28 33.74
CA LEU A 168 -4.58 -13.79 32.48
C LEU A 168 -4.56 -12.71 31.39
N VAL A 169 -4.92 -11.47 31.73
CA VAL A 169 -4.94 -10.37 30.75
C VAL A 169 -3.53 -10.12 30.21
N GLN A 170 -2.52 -10.03 31.07
CA GLN A 170 -1.12 -9.81 30.63
C GLN A 170 -0.58 -10.94 29.75
N ILE A 171 -0.91 -12.21 30.06
CA ILE A 171 -0.46 -13.36 29.28
C ILE A 171 -1.21 -13.47 27.95
N LEU A 172 -2.52 -13.25 27.96
CA LEU A 172 -3.38 -13.48 26.80
C LEU A 172 -3.40 -12.30 25.82
N TYR A 173 -2.97 -11.11 26.25
CA TYR A 173 -2.96 -9.89 25.44
C TYR A 173 -2.18 -10.06 24.13
N TRP A 174 -0.90 -10.44 24.20
CA TRP A 174 -0.05 -10.57 23.00
C TRP A 174 -0.52 -11.69 22.06
N PRO A 175 -0.86 -12.91 22.54
CA PRO A 175 -1.48 -13.93 21.71
C PRO A 175 -2.76 -13.46 21.01
N VAL A 176 -3.63 -12.73 21.71
CA VAL A 176 -4.87 -12.19 21.12
C VAL A 176 -4.55 -11.14 20.07
N VAL A 177 -3.62 -10.22 20.33
CA VAL A 177 -3.20 -9.21 19.34
C VAL A 177 -2.63 -9.88 18.10
N ILE A 178 -1.73 -10.86 18.25
CA ILE A 178 -1.16 -11.62 17.13
C ILE A 178 -2.25 -12.36 16.36
N LEU A 179 -3.16 -13.04 17.06
CA LEU A 179 -4.27 -13.77 16.44
C LEU A 179 -5.18 -12.82 15.65
N LEU A 180 -5.53 -11.67 16.21
CA LEU A 180 -6.35 -10.65 15.55
C LEU A 180 -5.61 -10.04 14.35
N SER A 181 -4.30 -9.77 14.45
CA SER A 181 -3.50 -9.29 13.33
C SER A 181 -3.43 -10.31 12.19
N VAL A 182 -3.19 -11.58 12.50
CA VAL A 182 -3.18 -12.66 11.50
C VAL A 182 -4.56 -12.83 10.88
N ALA A 183 -5.62 -12.83 11.69
CA ALA A 183 -6.99 -12.93 11.19
C ALA A 183 -7.37 -11.75 10.29
N PHE A 184 -6.97 -10.52 10.65
CA PHE A 184 -7.18 -9.33 9.86
C PHE A 184 -6.45 -9.40 8.52
N LEU A 185 -5.15 -9.74 8.52
CA LEU A 185 -4.35 -9.87 7.31
C LEU A 185 -4.86 -10.99 6.39
N THR A 186 -5.17 -12.15 6.96
CA THR A 186 -5.73 -13.29 6.21
C THR A 186 -7.06 -12.91 5.59
N THR A 187 -7.93 -12.19 6.32
CA THR A 187 -9.20 -11.68 5.79
C THR A 187 -8.99 -10.66 4.67
N LEU A 188 -8.01 -9.75 4.82
CA LEU A 188 -7.66 -8.80 3.77
C LEU A 188 -7.24 -9.52 2.49
N TYR A 189 -6.38 -10.54 2.58
CA TYR A 189 -5.95 -11.34 1.43
C TYR A 189 -7.10 -12.10 0.80
N HIS A 190 -7.85 -12.84 1.62
CA HIS A 190 -8.96 -13.67 1.19
C HIS A 190 -10.05 -12.86 0.47
N VAL A 191 -10.43 -11.71 1.03
CA VAL A 191 -11.48 -10.86 0.45
C VAL A 191 -10.96 -10.09 -0.78
N SER A 192 -9.66 -9.84 -0.87
CA SER A 192 -9.07 -9.18 -2.04
C SER A 192 -9.19 -10.04 -3.29
N VAL A 193 -9.05 -11.35 -3.17
CA VAL A 193 -9.15 -12.28 -4.30
C VAL A 193 -10.62 -12.46 -4.73
N PRO A 194 -10.97 -12.32 -6.03
CA PRO A 194 -12.36 -12.36 -6.52
C PRO A 194 -12.99 -13.75 -6.55
N VAL A 195 -12.21 -14.80 -6.25
CA VAL A 195 -12.66 -16.19 -6.20
C VAL A 195 -12.50 -16.75 -4.81
N ARG A 196 -13.40 -17.67 -4.44
CA ARG A 196 -13.39 -18.29 -3.11
C ARG A 196 -12.40 -19.44 -3.09
N SER A 197 -11.32 -19.30 -2.32
CA SER A 197 -10.49 -20.42 -1.87
C SER A 197 -10.62 -20.60 -0.34
N PRO A 198 -10.19 -21.72 0.25
CA PRO A 198 -10.16 -21.88 1.69
C PRO A 198 -9.37 -20.75 2.40
N TRP A 199 -9.98 -20.09 3.39
CA TRP A 199 -9.35 -18.99 4.15
C TRP A 199 -8.00 -19.34 4.78
N ILE A 200 -7.78 -20.63 5.10
CA ILE A 200 -6.53 -21.14 5.68
C ILE A 200 -5.35 -21.02 4.71
N GLU A 201 -5.60 -21.01 3.39
CA GLU A 201 -4.55 -20.86 2.38
C GLU A 201 -3.86 -19.50 2.44
N ASP A 202 -4.53 -18.49 3.00
CA ASP A 202 -3.99 -17.13 3.12
C ASP A 202 -3.16 -16.89 4.40
N VAL A 203 -3.20 -17.83 5.37
CA VAL A 203 -2.51 -17.70 6.67
C VAL A 203 -0.97 -17.64 6.55
N PRO A 204 -0.30 -18.43 5.70
CA PRO A 204 1.16 -18.40 5.58
C PRO A 204 1.70 -17.00 5.22
N GLY A 205 1.07 -16.31 4.28
CA GLY A 205 1.41 -14.94 3.90
C GLY A 205 1.13 -13.94 5.00
N ALA A 206 0.07 -14.13 5.80
CA ALA A 206 -0.21 -13.28 6.96
C ALA A 206 0.89 -13.39 8.03
N LEU A 207 1.40 -14.60 8.26
CA LEU A 207 2.55 -14.81 9.16
C LEU A 207 3.83 -14.17 8.62
N VAL A 208 4.10 -14.29 7.31
CA VAL A 208 5.24 -13.63 6.68
C VAL A 208 5.13 -12.11 6.75
N ALA A 209 3.94 -11.55 6.48
CA ALA A 209 3.69 -10.12 6.61
C ALA A 209 3.92 -9.65 8.05
N LEU A 210 3.43 -10.38 9.04
CA LEU A 210 3.65 -10.04 10.45
C LEU A 210 5.14 -10.08 10.82
N ALA A 211 5.87 -11.12 10.41
CA ALA A 211 7.30 -11.24 10.64
C ALA A 211 8.09 -10.09 9.96
N MET A 212 7.77 -9.80 8.70
CA MET A 212 8.38 -8.69 7.95
C MET A 212 8.05 -7.33 8.56
N TRP A 213 6.83 -7.15 9.06
CA TRP A 213 6.41 -5.92 9.73
C TRP A 213 7.17 -5.70 11.03
N VAL A 214 7.34 -6.74 11.86
CA VAL A 214 8.15 -6.66 13.10
C VAL A 214 9.61 -6.34 12.77
N LEU A 215 10.20 -7.07 11.82
CA LEU A 215 11.58 -6.85 11.40
C LEU A 215 11.78 -5.44 10.82
N GLY A 216 10.89 -5.02 9.92
CA GLY A 216 10.92 -3.70 9.30
C GLY A 216 10.73 -2.58 10.33
N SER A 217 9.82 -2.75 11.28
CA SER A 217 9.62 -1.79 12.38
C SER A 217 10.85 -1.69 13.27
N PHE A 218 11.51 -2.82 13.57
CA PHE A 218 12.76 -2.83 14.33
C PHE A 218 13.90 -2.12 13.59
N LEU A 219 14.08 -2.42 12.29
CA LEU A 219 15.10 -1.78 11.46
C LEU A 219 14.84 -0.27 11.30
N LEU A 220 13.58 0.11 11.09
CA LEU A 220 13.19 1.52 11.00
C LEU A 220 13.46 2.23 12.32
N ARG A 221 13.16 1.61 13.47
CA ARG A 221 13.49 2.17 14.78
C ARG A 221 15.00 2.40 14.92
N LEU A 222 15.83 1.43 14.54
CA LEU A 222 17.28 1.59 14.58
C LEU A 222 17.75 2.76 13.69
N TYR A 223 17.21 2.87 12.48
CA TYR A 223 17.50 3.98 11.57
C TYR A 223 17.10 5.35 12.16
N LEU A 224 15.88 5.45 12.71
CA LEU A 224 15.35 6.68 13.28
C LEU A 224 16.12 7.09 14.54
N THR A 225 16.38 6.17 15.47
CA THR A 225 17.21 6.48 16.66
C THR A 225 18.61 6.96 16.28
N SER A 226 19.22 6.40 15.24
CA SER A 226 20.57 6.80 14.80
C SER A 226 20.60 8.13 14.03
N THR A 227 19.55 8.44 13.26
CA THR A 227 19.52 9.59 12.33
C THR A 227 18.73 10.79 12.89
N VAL A 228 17.75 10.54 13.75
CA VAL A 228 16.74 11.52 14.19
C VAL A 228 16.95 11.98 15.64
N GLU A 229 17.57 11.20 16.52
CA GLU A 229 17.80 11.61 17.93
C GLU A 229 18.99 12.58 18.13
N GLY A 230 19.50 13.20 17.05
CA GLY A 230 20.51 14.27 17.07
C GLY A 230 19.98 15.66 16.66
N PRO A 231 20.83 16.69 16.54
CA PRO A 231 20.46 17.97 15.90
C PRO A 231 20.12 17.73 14.42
N THR A 232 18.86 17.39 14.14
CA THR A 232 18.45 17.05 12.78
C THR A 232 18.34 18.32 11.92
N ILE A 233 18.92 18.28 10.73
CA ILE A 233 18.68 19.28 9.68
C ILE A 233 17.21 19.29 9.21
N TYR A 234 16.46 18.23 9.52
CA TYR A 234 15.06 18.05 9.14
C TYR A 234 14.06 18.69 10.11
N GLY A 235 14.49 19.06 11.33
CA GLY A 235 13.70 19.79 12.31
C GLY A 235 12.27 19.24 12.48
N SER A 236 11.27 20.07 12.20
CA SER A 236 9.85 19.73 12.33
C SER A 236 9.32 18.69 11.33
N LEU A 237 10.08 18.37 10.28
CA LEU A 237 9.68 17.37 9.26
C LEU A 237 10.09 15.94 9.64
N ALA A 238 10.96 15.77 10.64
CA ALA A 238 11.48 14.44 10.98
C ALA A 238 10.37 13.46 11.39
N ALA A 239 9.42 13.90 12.19
CA ALA A 239 8.41 13.02 12.74
C ALA A 239 7.27 12.65 11.76
N PRO A 240 6.73 13.55 10.90
CA PRO A 240 5.82 13.14 9.83
C PRO A 240 6.47 12.20 8.80
N VAL A 241 7.77 12.41 8.51
CA VAL A 241 8.55 11.51 7.66
C VAL A 241 8.71 10.14 8.33
N ALA A 242 9.00 10.08 9.63
CA ALA A 242 9.08 8.82 10.38
C ALA A 242 7.75 8.04 10.32
N VAL A 243 6.62 8.72 10.49
CA VAL A 243 5.28 8.11 10.37
C VAL A 243 5.04 7.60 8.94
N LEU A 244 5.36 8.40 7.92
CA LEU A 244 5.24 7.99 6.51
C LEU A 244 6.07 6.72 6.22
N LEU A 245 7.33 6.70 6.69
CA LEU A 245 8.21 5.54 6.54
C LEU A 245 7.66 4.32 7.26
N TRP A 246 7.12 4.48 8.47
CA TRP A 246 6.55 3.38 9.24
C TRP A 246 5.30 2.79 8.57
N ILE A 247 4.41 3.64 8.06
CA ILE A 247 3.26 3.20 7.26
C ILE A 247 3.75 2.53 5.97
N GLY A 248 4.78 3.08 5.31
CA GLY A 248 5.39 2.51 4.10
C GLY A 248 5.98 1.11 4.32
N VAL A 249 6.74 0.92 5.40
CA VAL A 249 7.26 -0.39 5.82
C VAL A 249 6.11 -1.36 6.12
N SER A 250 5.04 -0.86 6.75
CA SER A 250 3.85 -1.68 7.03
C SER A 250 3.13 -2.11 5.76
N ALA A 251 2.89 -1.20 4.83
CA ALA A 251 2.29 -1.51 3.54
C ALA A 251 3.15 -2.49 2.74
N PHE A 252 4.48 -2.29 2.76
CA PHE A 252 5.42 -3.20 2.12
C PHE A 252 5.33 -4.62 2.70
N ALA A 253 5.35 -4.75 4.03
CA ALA A 253 5.23 -6.04 4.69
C ALA A 253 3.94 -6.79 4.31
N VAL A 254 2.80 -6.07 4.27
CA VAL A 254 1.51 -6.62 3.83
C VAL A 254 1.56 -7.11 2.39
N LEU A 255 2.14 -6.33 1.47
CA LEU A 255 2.24 -6.71 0.06
C LEU A 255 3.22 -7.88 -0.17
N VAL A 256 4.30 -7.98 0.62
CA VAL A 256 5.20 -9.14 0.59
C VAL A 256 4.47 -10.40 1.05
N GLY A 257 3.67 -10.33 2.12
CA GLY A 257 2.85 -11.46 2.56
C GLY A 257 1.85 -11.91 1.49
N ALA A 258 1.20 -10.96 0.81
CA ALA A 258 0.33 -11.26 -0.32
C ALA A 258 1.07 -11.92 -1.49
N ALA A 259 2.27 -11.43 -1.82
CA ALA A 259 3.11 -12.02 -2.87
C ALA A 259 3.53 -13.45 -2.52
N VAL A 260 3.76 -13.76 -1.24
CA VAL A 260 4.00 -15.13 -0.79
C VAL A 260 2.77 -16.01 -1.00
N ASN A 261 1.58 -15.56 -0.62
CA ASN A 261 0.36 -16.34 -0.85
C ASN A 261 0.12 -16.59 -2.35
N ALA A 262 0.27 -15.56 -3.19
CA ALA A 262 0.16 -15.70 -4.63
C ALA A 262 1.22 -16.66 -5.21
N ALA A 263 2.44 -16.66 -4.68
CA ALA A 263 3.48 -17.61 -5.08
C ALA A 263 3.17 -19.05 -4.66
N ILE A 264 2.58 -19.25 -3.47
CA ILE A 264 2.11 -20.56 -3.00
C ILE A 264 1.00 -21.07 -3.91
N ASP A 265 0.00 -20.24 -4.22
CA ASP A 265 -1.11 -20.57 -5.13
C ASP A 265 -0.61 -20.87 -6.56
N ARG A 266 0.47 -20.27 -7.03
CA ARG A 266 1.05 -20.64 -8.34
C ARG A 266 1.62 -22.06 -8.37
N VAL A 267 2.13 -22.56 -7.26
CA VAL A 267 2.75 -23.90 -7.18
C VAL A 267 1.75 -24.97 -6.75
N TRP A 268 0.84 -24.62 -5.84
CA TRP A 268 -0.26 -25.47 -5.40
C TRP A 268 -1.58 -24.73 -5.58
N PRO A 269 -2.07 -24.62 -6.83
CA PRO A 269 -3.25 -23.82 -7.12
C PRO A 269 -4.51 -24.46 -6.54
N ALA A 270 -5.34 -23.63 -5.90
CA ALA A 270 -6.72 -24.01 -5.64
C ALA A 270 -7.46 -24.16 -6.97
N ALA A 271 -8.37 -25.14 -7.07
CA ALA A 271 -9.12 -25.38 -8.30
C ALA A 271 -9.88 -24.13 -8.79
N ALA A 272 -10.38 -23.32 -7.85
CA ALA A 272 -11.11 -22.08 -8.17
C ALA A 272 -10.18 -20.98 -8.72
N THR A 273 -8.97 -20.83 -8.18
CA THR A 273 -8.00 -19.81 -8.64
C THR A 273 -7.40 -20.20 -9.98
N ALA A 274 -7.05 -21.48 -10.17
CA ALA A 274 -6.59 -22.00 -11.48
C ALA A 274 -7.62 -21.76 -12.59
N ALA A 275 -8.86 -22.19 -12.38
CA ALA A 275 -9.92 -22.07 -13.38
C ALA A 275 -10.20 -20.61 -13.76
N ALA A 276 -10.19 -19.70 -12.77
CA ALA A 276 -10.41 -18.29 -13.01
C ALA A 276 -9.23 -17.62 -13.72
N ARG A 277 -7.99 -18.01 -13.41
CA ARG A 277 -6.79 -17.50 -14.10
C ARG A 277 -6.80 -17.91 -15.57
N GLU A 278 -7.09 -19.17 -15.87
CA GLU A 278 -7.23 -19.64 -17.25
C GLU A 278 -8.34 -18.90 -18.01
N ALA A 279 -9.50 -18.70 -17.38
CA ALA A 279 -10.59 -17.95 -18.00
C ALA A 279 -10.18 -16.50 -18.31
N ASN A 280 -9.45 -15.85 -17.39
CA ASN A 280 -8.96 -14.49 -17.56
C ASN A 280 -7.92 -14.41 -18.70
N GLU A 281 -7.01 -15.38 -18.78
CA GLU A 281 -6.03 -15.48 -19.86
C GLU A 281 -6.68 -15.64 -21.24
N ARG A 282 -7.73 -16.46 -21.35
CA ARG A 282 -8.49 -16.61 -22.60
C ARG A 282 -9.14 -15.31 -23.05
N VAL A 283 -9.74 -14.56 -22.12
CA VAL A 283 -10.31 -13.24 -22.42
C VAL A 283 -9.22 -12.27 -22.89
N ARG A 284 -8.07 -12.25 -22.21
CA ARG A 284 -6.94 -11.38 -22.58
C ARG A 284 -6.38 -11.73 -23.96
N GLN A 285 -6.23 -13.02 -24.27
CA GLN A 285 -5.79 -13.47 -25.59
C GLN A 285 -6.77 -13.07 -26.70
N ALA A 286 -8.07 -13.19 -26.45
CA ALA A 286 -9.09 -12.76 -27.40
C ALA A 286 -9.05 -11.24 -27.65
N GLN A 287 -8.87 -10.43 -26.60
CA GLN A 287 -8.73 -8.97 -26.72
C GLN A 287 -7.46 -8.56 -27.49
N VAL A 288 -6.33 -9.23 -27.23
CA VAL A 288 -5.09 -8.99 -27.98
C VAL A 288 -5.25 -9.38 -29.45
N ALA A 289 -5.89 -10.52 -29.74
CA ALA A 289 -6.16 -10.95 -31.10
C ALA A 289 -7.07 -9.96 -31.85
N GLU A 290 -8.13 -9.47 -31.19
CA GLU A 290 -9.02 -8.45 -31.75
C GLU A 290 -8.29 -7.13 -32.02
N TYR A 291 -7.46 -6.67 -31.06
CA TYR A 291 -6.66 -5.46 -31.23
C TYR A 291 -5.69 -5.59 -32.40
N VAL A 292 -4.95 -6.70 -32.49
CA VAL A 292 -4.02 -6.96 -33.60
C VAL A 292 -4.77 -6.99 -34.93
N ALA A 293 -5.91 -7.68 -35.01
CA ALA A 293 -6.74 -7.71 -36.21
C ALA A 293 -7.23 -6.31 -36.62
N ARG A 294 -7.68 -5.49 -35.65
CA ARG A 294 -8.10 -4.11 -35.90
C ARG A 294 -6.94 -3.23 -36.38
N THR A 295 -5.76 -3.36 -35.79
CA THR A 295 -4.56 -2.61 -36.21
C THR A 295 -4.05 -3.05 -37.58
N ALA A 296 -4.14 -4.34 -37.90
CA ALA A 296 -3.76 -4.87 -39.22
C ALA A 296 -4.72 -4.39 -40.30
N ALA A 297 -6.04 -4.45 -40.05
CA ALA A 297 -7.05 -3.92 -40.98
C ALA A 297 -6.88 -2.41 -41.20
N ALA A 298 -6.60 -1.64 -40.14
CA ALA A 298 -6.32 -0.21 -40.26
C ALA A 298 -5.02 0.10 -41.03
N ALA A 299 -4.04 -0.80 -40.99
CA ALA A 299 -2.80 -0.67 -41.77
C ALA A 299 -3.02 -1.02 -43.26
N ASP A 300 -3.88 -1.99 -43.57
CA ASP A 300 -4.24 -2.34 -44.95
C ASP A 300 -5.16 -1.29 -45.61
N GLU A 301 -6.00 -0.60 -44.83
CA GLU A 301 -6.83 0.52 -45.29
C GLU A 301 -6.08 1.87 -45.35
N ALA A 302 -4.84 1.93 -44.86
CA ALA A 302 -4.01 3.12 -44.98
C ALA A 302 -3.59 3.32 -46.44
N ASP A 303 -4.16 4.35 -47.08
CA ASP A 303 -3.78 4.78 -48.43
C ASP A 303 -2.25 5.02 -48.49
N PRO A 304 -1.49 4.33 -49.37
CA PRO A 304 -0.05 4.51 -49.49
C PRO A 304 0.36 5.94 -49.86
N ASP A 305 -0.57 6.75 -50.39
CA ASP A 305 -0.38 8.17 -50.71
C ASP A 305 -0.90 9.11 -49.60
N MET A 306 -1.42 8.59 -48.48
CA MET A 306 -1.83 9.40 -47.33
C MET A 306 -0.60 10.07 -46.71
N PRO A 307 -0.50 11.41 -46.73
CA PRO A 307 0.65 12.09 -46.13
C PRO A 307 0.66 11.77 -44.64
N ALA A 308 1.76 11.18 -44.17
CA ALA A 308 1.94 10.88 -42.75
C ALA A 308 1.51 12.09 -41.90
N GLU A 309 0.63 11.88 -40.93
CA GLU A 309 0.13 12.92 -40.02
C GLU A 309 1.27 13.67 -39.28
N PHE A 310 2.48 13.12 -39.34
CA PHE A 310 3.74 13.81 -39.10
C PHE A 310 4.47 14.06 -40.42
N PRO A 311 4.43 15.28 -40.97
CA PRO A 311 5.28 15.64 -42.10
C PRO A 311 6.73 15.36 -41.72
N GLU A 312 7.48 14.64 -42.56
CA GLU A 312 8.93 14.39 -42.35
C GLU A 312 9.75 15.67 -42.12
N ARG A 313 9.17 16.84 -42.38
CA ARG A 313 9.72 18.13 -42.01
C ARG A 313 9.94 18.29 -40.49
N TRP A 314 9.12 17.66 -39.64
CA TRP A 314 9.21 17.75 -38.18
C TRP A 314 10.21 16.75 -37.57
N SER A 315 10.51 15.63 -38.23
CA SER A 315 11.57 14.71 -37.81
C SER A 315 12.97 15.33 -37.96
N ARG A 316 13.14 16.31 -38.85
CA ARG A 316 14.35 17.14 -38.97
C ARG A 316 14.56 18.13 -37.82
N PHE A 317 13.51 18.48 -37.07
CA PHE A 317 13.60 19.39 -35.93
C PHE A 317 13.82 18.66 -34.60
N LEU A 318 13.71 17.34 -34.58
CA LEU A 318 14.09 16.53 -33.43
C LEU A 318 15.58 16.22 -33.52
N PRO A 319 16.37 16.49 -32.47
CA PRO A 319 17.79 16.15 -32.46
C PRO A 319 17.96 14.63 -32.69
N PRO A 320 18.85 14.18 -33.59
CA PRO A 320 18.95 12.81 -34.07
C PRO A 320 19.55 11.81 -33.06
N GLU A 321 19.53 12.11 -31.77
CA GLU A 321 20.17 11.28 -30.76
C GLU A 321 19.13 10.36 -30.11
N ASP A 322 19.20 9.08 -30.48
CA ASP A 322 19.25 7.93 -29.55
C ASP A 322 18.32 6.74 -29.80
N VAL A 323 17.33 6.78 -30.69
CA VAL A 323 16.40 5.63 -30.78
C VAL A 323 16.97 4.50 -31.64
N THR A 324 17.49 4.81 -32.83
CA THR A 324 18.03 3.82 -33.78
C THR A 324 19.44 3.35 -33.42
N ALA A 325 20.25 4.19 -32.77
CA ALA A 325 21.59 3.81 -32.30
C ALA A 325 21.54 2.79 -31.15
N ARG A 326 20.59 2.93 -30.21
CA ARG A 326 20.40 1.99 -29.09
C ARG A 326 19.95 0.61 -29.55
N LEU A 327 19.13 0.53 -30.59
CA LEU A 327 18.68 -0.74 -31.18
C LEU A 327 19.81 -1.51 -31.89
N ARG A 328 20.72 -0.80 -32.58
CA ARG A 328 21.88 -1.44 -33.22
C ARG A 328 22.96 -1.88 -32.22
N ALA A 329 23.19 -1.11 -31.17
CA ALA A 329 24.17 -1.45 -30.13
C ALA A 329 23.79 -2.75 -29.38
N HIS A 330 22.49 -3.04 -29.24
CA HIS A 330 22.02 -4.26 -28.58
C HIS A 330 22.17 -5.52 -29.44
N HIS A 331 22.17 -5.39 -30.77
CA HIS A 331 22.30 -6.53 -31.69
C HIS A 331 23.76 -6.94 -31.93
N ALA A 332 24.69 -5.97 -31.94
CA ALA A 332 26.11 -6.21 -32.20
C ALA A 332 26.86 -6.93 -31.05
N LYS A 333 26.30 -6.97 -29.84
CA LYS A 333 26.97 -7.60 -28.67
C LYS A 333 26.74 -9.11 -28.57
N SER A 334 26.01 -9.73 -29.51
CA SER A 334 25.65 -11.17 -29.46
C SER A 334 26.46 -12.09 -30.39
N THR A 335 27.38 -11.56 -31.19
CA THR A 335 28.18 -12.36 -32.13
C THR A 335 29.67 -12.10 -31.93
N HIS A 336 30.32 -12.95 -31.15
CA HIS A 336 31.78 -13.05 -31.06
C HIS A 336 32.19 -14.43 -31.58
N PRO A 337 32.79 -14.57 -32.78
CA PRO A 337 33.46 -15.80 -33.16
C PRO A 337 34.91 -15.78 -32.66
N LYS A 338 35.33 -16.91 -32.07
CA LYS A 338 36.73 -17.28 -31.88
C LYS A 338 37.39 -17.52 -33.25
N ASN A 339 38.63 -17.07 -33.37
CA ASN A 339 39.75 -17.66 -34.12
C ASN A 339 40.53 -16.59 -34.89
N GLY A 340 41.76 -16.34 -34.46
CA GLY A 340 42.81 -15.73 -35.25
C GLY A 340 44.03 -16.64 -35.16
N GLU A 341 44.38 -17.25 -36.29
CA GLU A 341 45.57 -18.05 -36.55
C GLU A 341 46.82 -17.15 -36.57
N GLU A 342 47.91 -17.61 -35.94
CA GLU A 342 49.28 -17.09 -36.11
C GLU A 342 49.99 -17.85 -37.25
N PRO A 343 50.76 -17.17 -38.14
CA PRO A 343 51.68 -17.81 -39.07
C PRO A 343 53.14 -17.79 -38.54
N PRO A 344 54.07 -18.51 -39.21
CA PRO A 344 55.04 -19.37 -38.53
C PRO A 344 56.44 -18.77 -38.34
N ASP A 345 57.22 -19.55 -37.59
CA ASP A 345 58.63 -19.43 -37.22
C ASP A 345 59.59 -19.02 -38.36
N GLU A 346 60.58 -18.18 -38.01
CA GLU A 346 61.91 -18.19 -38.64
C GLU A 346 62.99 -17.88 -37.58
N GLU A 347 64.08 -18.66 -37.66
CA GLU A 347 65.19 -18.85 -36.73
C GLU A 347 66.11 -17.63 -36.53
N GLN A 348 66.55 -17.39 -35.29
CA GLN A 348 67.97 -17.47 -34.84
C GLN A 348 68.13 -17.13 -33.35
#